data_AF-A0A7J4NDG0-F1
#
_entry.id   AF-A0A7J4NDG0-F1
#
_cell.length_a   1.000
_cell.length_b   1.000
_cell.length_c   1.000
_cell.angle_alpha   90.00
_cell.angle_beta   90.00
_cell.angle_gamma   90.00
#
_symmetry.space_group_name_H-M   'P 1'
#
loop_
_entity.id
_entity.type
_entity.pdbx_description
1 polymer ?
#
loop_
_entity_poly.entity_id
_entity_poly.type
_entity_poly.pdbx_seq_one_letter_code
_entity_poly.pdbx_strand_id
1 'polypeptide(L)'
;MRPFCKKRLEQARLATLELRDWLLENTELEIQHISFSGSKGFHIIAHDPDRSAFAEPDPVVREEAIRKQRKELLNRVIEAGHPVDPVVTADTRRIIRVPGTLHGSTGWQCTIMQEDWIENPVAEWIDSIPRHSLAVKIPVRPPISLPSIAWPKFAKKPSKKQLEQGPEYTSLEVSSHVSGTKDRSAIVVWLPQKWGDIKQAVENAQAIFDSIDIGPVAYLSDGQRALAIIPRAIPREFLLSRLPRVGLDQFAHDLRRFDHAWVRITGRMTEDEWIGEVEPITVLGYEASERCTHPWSAPHLELCSRLGLPIREGDGDIAGGPEASMRIAIRN
;
A
#
# COMPACT_ATOMS: atom_id res chain seq x y z
N MET A 1 -5.91 -8.45 4.51
CA MET A 1 -4.52 -8.50 5.05
C MET A 1 -4.47 -9.49 6.23
N ARG A 2 -3.59 -10.51 6.21
CA ARG A 2 -3.46 -11.47 7.34
C ARG A 2 -2.86 -10.76 8.58
N PRO A 3 -3.40 -10.96 9.78
CA PRO A 3 -2.90 -10.31 11.00
C PRO A 3 -1.58 -10.93 11.47
N PHE A 4 -0.69 -10.10 12.01
CA PHE A 4 0.55 -10.54 12.66
C PHE A 4 0.21 -11.10 14.05
N CYS A 5 0.28 -12.43 14.23
CA CYS A 5 0.01 -13.11 15.51
C CYS A 5 0.69 -14.50 15.55
N LYS A 6 0.92 -15.04 16.76
CA LYS A 6 1.63 -16.33 16.95
C LYS A 6 0.93 -17.47 16.19
N LYS A 7 -0.40 -17.54 16.24
CA LYS A 7 -1.17 -18.58 15.50
C LYS A 7 -0.96 -18.53 13.99
N ARG A 8 -0.88 -17.34 13.38
CA ARG A 8 -0.67 -17.22 11.92
C ARG A 8 0.78 -17.46 11.54
N LEU A 9 1.71 -17.05 12.40
CA LEU A 9 3.12 -17.38 12.24
C LEU A 9 3.34 -18.90 12.29
N GLU A 10 2.66 -19.59 13.20
CA GLU A 10 2.75 -21.06 13.29
C GLU A 10 2.26 -21.73 12.00
N GLN A 11 1.16 -21.26 11.43
CA GLN A 11 0.68 -21.73 10.12
C GLN A 11 1.68 -21.44 9.01
N ALA A 12 2.32 -20.27 9.03
CA ALA A 12 3.35 -19.93 8.05
C ALA A 12 4.60 -20.80 8.24
N ARG A 13 4.97 -21.15 9.48
CA ARG A 13 6.10 -22.03 9.80
C ARG A 13 5.86 -23.41 9.22
N LEU A 14 4.71 -24.01 9.52
CA LEU A 14 4.32 -25.33 8.99
C LEU A 14 4.32 -25.36 7.46
N ALA A 15 3.72 -24.35 6.81
CA ALA A 15 3.74 -24.25 5.35
C ALA A 15 5.16 -24.09 4.78
N THR A 16 6.06 -23.40 5.50
CA THR A 16 7.47 -23.25 5.12
C THR A 16 8.23 -24.55 5.29
N LEU A 17 7.96 -25.30 6.35
CA LEU A 17 8.52 -26.62 6.61
C LEU A 17 8.10 -27.61 5.52
N GLU A 18 6.80 -27.71 5.24
CA GLU A 18 6.26 -28.56 4.17
C GLU A 18 6.83 -28.19 2.80
N LEU A 19 6.97 -26.90 2.50
CA LEU A 19 7.57 -26.45 1.25
C LEU A 19 9.06 -26.79 1.17
N ARG A 20 9.82 -26.62 2.26
CA ARG A 20 11.23 -27.01 2.34
C ARG A 20 11.39 -28.48 2.03
N ASP A 21 10.60 -29.33 2.68
CA ASP A 21 10.68 -30.78 2.51
C ASP A 21 10.29 -31.18 1.08
N TRP A 22 9.23 -30.58 0.53
CA TRP A 22 8.85 -30.79 -0.87
C TRP A 22 9.96 -30.39 -1.84
N LEU A 23 10.62 -29.24 -1.62
CA LEU A 23 11.74 -28.78 -2.46
C LEU A 23 12.90 -29.77 -2.41
N LEU A 24 13.27 -30.27 -1.23
CA LEU A 24 14.35 -31.25 -1.07
C LEU A 24 14.03 -32.61 -1.71
N GLU A 25 12.76 -33.00 -1.73
CA GLU A 25 12.31 -34.28 -2.31
C GLU A 25 12.10 -34.23 -3.83
N ASN A 26 11.76 -33.06 -4.39
CA ASN A 26 11.27 -32.94 -5.77
C ASN A 26 12.18 -32.08 -6.67
N THR A 27 13.25 -31.53 -6.13
CA THR A 27 14.18 -30.66 -6.87
C THR A 27 15.62 -30.90 -6.42
N GLU A 28 16.57 -30.55 -7.29
CA GLU A 28 18.00 -30.57 -6.97
C GLU A 28 18.47 -29.24 -6.32
N LEU A 29 17.54 -28.43 -5.80
CA LEU A 29 17.88 -27.14 -5.21
C LEU A 29 18.52 -27.32 -3.83
N GLU A 30 19.63 -26.61 -3.62
CA GLU A 30 20.31 -26.59 -2.33
C GLU A 30 19.78 -25.43 -1.48
N ILE A 31 19.06 -25.73 -0.40
CA ILE A 31 18.53 -24.69 0.48
C ILE A 31 19.69 -24.06 1.27
N GLN A 32 19.97 -22.79 0.99
CA GLN A 32 21.02 -22.04 1.68
C GLN A 32 20.62 -21.70 3.11
N HIS A 33 19.42 -21.15 3.27
CA HIS A 33 18.86 -20.83 4.59
C HIS A 33 17.37 -20.48 4.50
N ILE A 34 16.73 -20.52 5.67
CA ILE A 34 15.37 -19.99 5.88
C ILE A 34 15.47 -18.77 6.79
N SER A 35 14.79 -17.68 6.42
CA SER A 35 14.76 -16.46 7.21
C SER A 35 13.35 -16.14 7.69
N PHE A 36 13.19 -15.82 8.98
CA PHE A 36 12.03 -15.09 9.45
C PHE A 36 12.06 -13.66 8.90
N SER A 37 10.99 -13.22 8.23
CA SER A 37 10.93 -11.91 7.56
C SER A 37 10.91 -10.69 8.49
N GLY A 38 10.79 -10.90 9.81
CA GLY A 38 10.50 -9.85 10.79
C GLY A 38 9.01 -9.50 10.89
N SER A 39 8.14 -10.17 10.13
CA SER A 39 6.70 -9.87 10.12
C SER A 39 5.86 -11.13 10.01
N LYS A 40 5.23 -11.45 8.87
CA LYS A 40 4.13 -12.44 8.82
C LYS A 40 4.50 -13.79 8.22
N GLY A 41 5.75 -13.99 7.82
CA GLY A 41 6.16 -15.20 7.13
C GLY A 41 7.67 -15.36 7.05
N PHE A 42 8.08 -16.26 6.17
CA PHE A 42 9.45 -16.72 6.02
C PHE A 42 9.90 -16.59 4.56
N HIS A 43 11.21 -16.54 4.36
CA HIS A 43 11.83 -16.65 3.04
C HIS A 43 12.65 -17.93 3.01
N ILE A 44 12.48 -18.76 2.00
CA ILE A 44 13.38 -19.88 1.70
C ILE A 44 14.32 -19.38 0.60
N ILE A 45 15.61 -19.36 0.88
CA ILE A 45 16.64 -18.98 -0.08
C ILE A 45 17.36 -20.26 -0.50
N ALA A 46 17.32 -20.57 -1.79
CA ALA A 46 17.94 -21.75 -2.36
C ALA A 46 18.95 -21.37 -3.45
N HIS A 47 19.97 -22.20 -3.59
CA HIS A 47 20.92 -22.20 -4.67
C HIS A 47 20.48 -23.22 -5.72
N ASP A 48 20.52 -22.80 -6.98
CA ASP A 48 20.38 -23.73 -8.09
C ASP A 48 21.78 -24.14 -8.55
N PRO A 49 22.19 -25.42 -8.35
CA PRO A 49 23.49 -25.90 -8.78
C PRO A 49 23.60 -25.97 -10.31
N ASP A 50 22.49 -26.10 -11.04
CA ASP A 50 22.51 -26.00 -12.50
C ASP A 50 22.59 -24.52 -12.92
N ARG A 51 23.80 -24.12 -13.30
CA ARG A 51 24.09 -22.77 -13.80
C ARG A 51 24.15 -22.70 -15.32
N SER A 52 23.73 -23.73 -16.05
CA SER A 52 23.81 -23.80 -17.52
C SER A 52 23.17 -22.60 -18.21
N ALA A 53 21.99 -22.16 -17.73
CA ALA A 53 21.29 -21.00 -18.27
C ALA A 53 22.12 -19.70 -18.19
N PHE A 54 23.05 -19.59 -17.23
CA PHE A 54 23.92 -18.42 -17.09
C PHE A 54 25.08 -18.37 -18.09
N ALA A 55 25.32 -19.47 -18.84
CA ALA A 55 26.34 -19.51 -19.87
C ALA A 55 25.94 -18.76 -21.16
N GLU A 56 24.64 -18.50 -21.36
CA GLU A 56 24.12 -17.72 -22.50
C GLU A 56 24.70 -16.29 -22.49
N PRO A 57 25.48 -15.86 -23.50
CA PRO A 57 26.11 -14.53 -23.50
C PRO A 57 25.12 -13.36 -23.60
N ASP A 58 23.98 -13.52 -24.30
CA ASP A 58 22.98 -12.45 -24.42
C ASP A 58 22.20 -12.27 -23.09
N PRO A 59 22.26 -11.09 -22.45
CA PRO A 59 21.62 -10.87 -21.16
C PRO A 59 20.09 -10.95 -21.22
N VAL A 60 19.45 -10.61 -22.36
CA VAL A 60 18.00 -10.65 -22.52
C VAL A 60 17.54 -12.10 -22.62
N VAL A 61 18.17 -12.87 -23.51
CA VAL A 61 17.86 -14.30 -23.71
C VAL A 61 18.12 -15.10 -22.43
N ARG A 62 19.24 -14.81 -21.75
CA ARG A 62 19.59 -15.40 -20.45
C ARG A 62 18.49 -15.15 -19.40
N GLU A 63 18.05 -13.90 -19.28
CA GLU A 63 17.05 -13.54 -18.29
C GLU A 63 15.69 -14.23 -18.57
N GLU A 64 15.27 -14.27 -19.84
CA GLU A 64 14.04 -14.94 -20.25
C GLU A 64 14.08 -16.44 -19.93
N ALA A 65 15.21 -17.11 -20.20
CA ALA A 65 15.40 -18.52 -19.87
C ALA A 65 15.30 -18.77 -18.35
N ILE A 66 15.98 -17.95 -17.53
CA ILE A 66 15.92 -18.04 -16.06
C ILE A 66 14.50 -17.78 -15.55
N ARG A 67 13.82 -16.77 -16.10
CA ARG A 67 12.43 -16.44 -15.72
C ARG A 67 11.49 -17.61 -16.03
N LYS A 68 11.65 -18.26 -17.18
CA LYS A 68 10.88 -19.44 -17.57
C LYS A 68 11.11 -20.60 -16.60
N GLN A 69 12.36 -20.94 -16.29
CA GLN A 69 12.70 -21.99 -15.32
C GLN A 69 12.09 -21.72 -13.94
N ARG A 70 12.20 -20.48 -13.44
CA ARG A 70 11.59 -20.08 -12.15
C ARG A 70 10.07 -20.18 -12.16
N LYS A 71 9.43 -19.83 -13.28
CA LYS A 71 7.96 -19.94 -13.44
C LYS A 71 7.50 -21.39 -13.47
N GLU A 72 8.25 -22.27 -14.12
CA GLU A 72 7.99 -23.72 -14.13
C GLU A 72 8.08 -24.33 -12.72
N LEU A 73 9.14 -24.00 -11.97
CA LEU A 73 9.27 -24.39 -10.56
C LEU A 73 8.09 -23.87 -9.72
N LEU A 74 7.78 -22.59 -9.85
CA LEU A 74 6.69 -21.96 -9.11
C LEU A 74 5.34 -22.64 -9.39
N ASN A 75 5.05 -22.96 -10.64
CA ASN A 75 3.82 -23.66 -11.01
C ASN A 75 3.74 -25.03 -10.32
N ARG A 76 4.82 -25.81 -10.33
CA ARG A 76 4.87 -27.12 -9.64
C ARG A 76 4.62 -26.97 -8.13
N VAL A 77 5.20 -25.95 -7.51
CA VAL A 77 5.01 -25.65 -6.08
C VAL A 77 3.55 -25.29 -5.77
N ILE A 78 2.91 -24.48 -6.62
CA ILE A 78 1.50 -24.09 -6.47
C ILE A 78 0.57 -25.28 -6.70
N GLU A 79 0.84 -26.10 -7.72
CA GLU A 79 0.08 -27.33 -8.03
C GLU A 79 0.16 -28.36 -6.89
N ALA A 80 1.30 -28.44 -6.20
CA ALA A 80 1.48 -29.24 -4.99
C ALA A 80 0.74 -28.67 -3.75
N GLY A 81 0.11 -27.49 -3.88
CA GLY A 81 -0.73 -26.90 -2.84
C GLY A 81 0.00 -26.01 -1.84
N HIS A 82 1.27 -25.66 -2.08
CA HIS A 82 2.03 -24.82 -1.15
C HIS A 82 1.65 -23.33 -1.27
N PRO A 83 1.37 -22.64 -0.15
CA PRO A 83 0.89 -21.26 -0.16
C PRO A 83 2.03 -20.24 -0.25
N VAL A 84 2.64 -20.12 -1.42
CA VAL A 84 3.71 -19.14 -1.74
C VAL A 84 3.17 -17.86 -2.37
N ASP A 85 3.99 -16.80 -2.41
CA ASP A 85 3.69 -15.58 -3.17
C ASP A 85 4.12 -15.78 -4.64
N PRO A 86 3.17 -15.81 -5.61
CA PRO A 86 3.48 -16.15 -7.00
C PRO A 86 4.33 -15.09 -7.71
N VAL A 87 4.42 -13.87 -7.16
CA VAL A 87 5.19 -12.78 -7.77
C VAL A 87 6.66 -12.86 -7.41
N VAL A 88 6.99 -13.42 -6.24
CA VAL A 88 8.35 -13.36 -5.68
C VAL A 88 9.31 -14.26 -6.46
N THR A 89 8.96 -15.52 -6.70
CA THR A 89 9.90 -16.52 -7.25
C THR A 89 10.20 -16.26 -8.73
N ALA A 90 9.20 -15.85 -9.52
CA ALA A 90 9.36 -15.61 -10.95
C ALA A 90 10.17 -14.34 -11.27
N ASP A 91 10.24 -13.38 -10.33
CA ASP A 91 10.97 -12.12 -10.50
C ASP A 91 12.49 -12.34 -10.38
N THR A 92 13.18 -12.21 -11.52
CA THR A 92 14.64 -12.32 -11.66
C THR A 92 15.42 -11.19 -10.98
N ARG A 93 14.76 -10.06 -10.67
CA ARG A 93 15.36 -8.85 -10.09
C ARG A 93 14.82 -8.53 -8.70
N ARG A 94 14.15 -9.47 -8.05
CA ARG A 94 13.52 -9.27 -6.74
C ARG A 94 14.53 -8.86 -5.67
N ILE A 95 14.26 -7.75 -4.99
CA ILE A 95 15.02 -7.35 -3.79
C ILE A 95 14.45 -8.10 -2.58
N ILE A 96 15.31 -8.83 -1.88
CA ILE A 96 14.96 -9.59 -0.68
C ILE A 96 15.45 -8.83 0.56
N ARG A 97 14.67 -8.87 1.64
CA ARG A 97 15.05 -8.24 2.90
C ARG A 97 16.34 -8.87 3.44
N VAL A 98 17.34 -8.03 3.64
CA VAL A 98 18.65 -8.44 4.18
C VAL A 98 18.49 -8.92 5.63
N PRO A 99 18.93 -10.14 5.97
CA PRO A 99 18.96 -10.59 7.35
C PRO A 99 19.80 -9.68 8.24
N GLY A 100 19.39 -9.52 9.50
CA GLY A 100 19.94 -8.55 10.44
C GLY A 100 19.21 -7.20 10.46
N THR A 101 18.43 -6.87 9.43
CA THR A 101 17.68 -5.60 9.36
C THR A 101 16.36 -5.64 10.14
N LEU A 102 15.91 -4.50 10.66
CA LEU A 102 14.62 -4.38 11.35
C LEU A 102 13.47 -4.20 10.35
N HIS A 103 12.35 -4.88 10.60
CA HIS A 103 11.13 -4.71 9.83
C HIS A 103 10.37 -3.44 10.28
N GLY A 104 10.25 -2.45 9.39
CA GLY A 104 9.81 -1.10 9.76
C GLY A 104 8.43 -0.97 10.42
N SER A 105 7.49 -1.89 10.16
CA SER A 105 6.15 -1.83 10.79
C SER A 105 6.00 -2.64 12.07
N THR A 106 6.91 -3.58 12.36
CA THR A 106 6.80 -4.49 13.51
C THR A 106 7.95 -4.28 14.49
N GLY A 107 9.08 -3.74 14.05
CA GLY A 107 10.30 -3.57 14.86
C GLY A 107 11.04 -4.88 15.15
N TRP A 108 10.65 -6.00 14.54
CA TRP A 108 11.34 -7.29 14.68
C TRP A 108 12.43 -7.43 13.63
N GLN A 109 13.53 -8.10 13.98
CA GLN A 109 14.61 -8.35 13.05
C GLN A 109 14.23 -9.43 12.03
N CYS A 110 14.67 -9.22 10.78
CA CYS A 110 14.76 -10.29 9.79
C CYS A 110 15.90 -11.22 10.19
N THR A 111 15.62 -12.46 10.56
CA THR A 111 16.60 -13.33 11.20
C THR A 111 16.67 -14.65 10.46
N ILE A 112 17.89 -15.05 10.09
CA ILE A 112 18.16 -16.41 9.61
C ILE A 112 17.83 -17.37 10.75
N MET A 113 17.00 -18.36 10.46
CA MET A 113 16.59 -19.34 11.46
C MET A 113 17.79 -20.18 11.88
N GLN A 114 17.93 -20.40 13.19
CA GLN A 114 18.93 -21.34 13.72
C GLN A 114 18.49 -22.79 13.46
N GLU A 115 19.41 -23.70 13.71
CA GLU A 115 19.39 -25.05 13.16
C GLU A 115 18.08 -25.81 13.34
N ASP A 116 17.38 -25.79 14.45
CA ASP A 116 16.20 -26.60 14.72
C ASP A 116 14.90 -25.76 14.79
N TRP A 117 14.98 -24.47 14.49
CA TRP A 117 13.87 -23.56 14.73
C TRP A 117 12.69 -23.79 13.79
N ILE A 118 12.95 -24.26 12.58
CA ILE A 118 11.88 -24.46 11.60
C ILE A 118 11.07 -25.71 11.93
N GLU A 119 11.67 -26.72 12.58
CA GLU A 119 11.00 -27.91 13.09
C GLU A 119 10.19 -27.61 14.36
N ASN A 120 10.68 -26.71 15.21
CA ASN A 120 10.07 -26.39 16.49
C ASN A 120 8.95 -25.32 16.39
N PRO A 121 7.92 -25.39 17.27
CA PRO A 121 6.86 -24.39 17.32
C PRO A 121 7.38 -22.96 17.51
N VAL A 122 6.70 -21.98 16.89
CA VAL A 122 7.03 -20.55 16.97
C VAL A 122 7.16 -20.08 18.42
N ALA A 123 6.36 -20.62 19.34
CA ALA A 123 6.38 -20.22 20.74
C ALA A 123 7.72 -20.46 21.44
N GLU A 124 8.53 -21.39 20.94
CA GLU A 124 9.79 -21.80 21.57
C GLU A 124 10.97 -20.90 21.19
N TRP A 125 10.96 -20.35 19.97
CA TRP A 125 12.09 -19.56 19.46
C TRP A 125 11.77 -18.08 19.22
N ILE A 126 10.50 -17.69 19.11
CA ILE A 126 10.14 -16.31 18.70
C ILE A 126 10.70 -15.25 19.65
N ASP A 127 10.77 -15.54 20.95
CA ASP A 127 11.23 -14.58 21.94
C ASP A 127 12.75 -14.36 21.91
N SER A 128 13.50 -15.31 21.30
CA SER A 128 14.93 -15.24 21.02
C SER A 128 15.30 -14.35 19.83
N ILE A 129 14.31 -13.94 19.02
CA ILE A 129 14.54 -13.05 17.88
C ILE A 129 14.86 -11.62 18.36
N PRO A 130 15.99 -11.02 17.92
CA PRO A 130 16.31 -9.64 18.22
C PRO A 130 15.24 -8.68 17.71
N ARG A 131 14.98 -7.62 18.47
CA ARG A 131 13.94 -6.64 18.14
C ARG A 131 14.24 -5.29 18.77
N HIS A 132 13.68 -4.25 18.16
CA HIS A 132 13.74 -2.91 18.71
C HIS A 132 12.99 -2.82 20.05
N SER A 133 13.38 -1.90 20.93
CA SER A 133 12.72 -1.68 22.24
C SER A 133 11.23 -1.33 22.10
N LEU A 134 10.86 -0.67 20.99
CA LEU A 134 9.49 -0.30 20.62
C LEU A 134 8.80 -1.31 19.69
N ALA A 135 9.32 -2.54 19.57
CA ALA A 135 8.73 -3.53 18.68
C ALA A 135 7.28 -3.90 19.09
N VAL A 136 6.45 -4.12 18.08
CA VAL A 136 5.06 -4.54 18.24
C VAL A 136 5.01 -5.88 18.95
N LYS A 137 4.29 -5.97 20.07
CA LYS A 137 4.07 -7.24 20.76
C LYS A 137 3.25 -8.18 19.88
N ILE A 138 3.70 -9.43 19.72
CA ILE A 138 3.00 -10.43 18.92
C ILE A 138 1.81 -10.96 19.72
N PRO A 139 0.56 -10.69 19.30
CA PRO A 139 -0.60 -11.26 19.97
C PRO A 139 -0.66 -12.78 19.72
N VAL A 140 -1.18 -13.54 20.68
CA VAL A 140 -1.27 -15.01 20.57
C VAL A 140 -2.27 -15.42 19.47
N ARG A 141 -3.43 -14.77 19.47
CA ARG A 141 -4.52 -15.00 18.50
C ARG A 141 -4.66 -13.81 17.57
N PRO A 142 -5.18 -14.00 16.35
CA PRO A 142 -5.56 -12.86 15.52
C PRO A 142 -6.55 -11.98 16.30
N PRO A 143 -6.48 -10.64 16.19
CA PRO A 143 -7.46 -9.76 16.83
C PRO A 143 -8.86 -10.21 16.41
N ILE A 144 -9.77 -10.32 17.39
CA ILE A 144 -11.15 -10.70 17.15
C ILE A 144 -11.76 -9.59 16.30
N SER A 145 -11.92 -9.86 15.01
CA SER A 145 -12.83 -9.12 14.17
C SER A 145 -14.24 -9.50 14.62
N LEU A 146 -14.79 -8.80 15.61
CA LEU A 146 -16.21 -8.89 15.89
C LEU A 146 -16.94 -8.46 14.60
N PRO A 147 -17.80 -9.31 14.00
CA PRO A 147 -18.67 -8.83 12.94
C PRO A 147 -19.46 -7.66 13.53
N SER A 148 -19.43 -6.50 12.88
CA SER A 148 -20.22 -5.37 13.33
C SER A 148 -21.68 -5.81 13.35
N ILE A 149 -22.28 -5.93 14.53
CA ILE A 149 -23.71 -6.19 14.67
C ILE A 149 -24.42 -4.95 14.12
N ALA A 150 -24.88 -5.05 12.88
CA ALA A 150 -25.71 -4.04 12.25
C ALA A 150 -27.11 -4.12 12.88
N TRP A 151 -27.48 -3.08 13.63
CA TRP A 151 -28.86 -2.90 14.06
C TRP A 151 -29.75 -2.68 12.83
N PRO A 152 -30.94 -3.31 12.76
CA PRO A 152 -31.78 -3.27 11.57
C PRO A 152 -32.37 -1.86 11.40
N LYS A 153 -31.71 -1.03 10.59
CA LYS A 153 -32.35 0.15 10.03
C LYS A 153 -33.31 -0.33 8.94
N PHE A 154 -34.58 0.05 9.05
CA PHE A 154 -35.65 -0.24 8.10
C PHE A 154 -35.15 -0.16 6.65
N ALA A 155 -34.91 -1.33 6.06
CA ALA A 155 -34.39 -1.46 4.73
C ALA A 155 -35.51 -1.16 3.72
N LYS A 156 -35.47 0.01 3.09
CA LYS A 156 -35.95 0.10 1.72
C LYS A 156 -35.08 -0.86 0.91
N LYS A 157 -35.70 -1.90 0.35
CA LYS A 157 -35.02 -2.90 -0.50
C LYS A 157 -34.14 -2.17 -1.52
N PRO A 158 -32.80 -2.28 -1.45
CA PRO A 158 -31.97 -1.93 -2.58
C PRO A 158 -32.27 -2.98 -3.64
N SER A 159 -32.58 -2.53 -4.86
CA SER A 159 -32.54 -3.42 -6.02
C SER A 159 -31.17 -4.09 -6.05
N LYS A 160 -31.14 -5.43 -6.13
CA LYS A 160 -29.94 -6.19 -6.42
C LYS A 160 -29.46 -5.78 -7.82
N LYS A 161 -28.65 -4.73 -7.90
CA LYS A 161 -27.57 -4.70 -8.88
C LYS A 161 -26.40 -5.39 -8.18
N GLN A 162 -26.07 -6.60 -8.60
CA GLN A 162 -24.73 -7.14 -8.40
C GLN A 162 -23.76 -6.04 -8.85
N LEU A 163 -23.04 -5.43 -7.92
CA LEU A 163 -21.76 -4.84 -8.28
C LEU A 163 -20.88 -6.07 -8.53
N GLU A 164 -20.62 -6.36 -9.79
CA GLU A 164 -19.50 -7.22 -10.18
C GLU A 164 -18.27 -6.69 -9.42
N GLN A 165 -17.66 -7.55 -8.60
CA GLN A 165 -16.38 -7.21 -7.99
C GLN A 165 -15.41 -7.02 -9.16
N GLY A 166 -14.78 -5.85 -9.22
CA GLY A 166 -13.82 -5.58 -10.28
C GLY A 166 -12.63 -6.54 -10.17
N PRO A 167 -11.88 -6.73 -11.26
CA PRO A 167 -10.61 -7.42 -11.18
C PRO A 167 -9.70 -6.74 -10.15
N GLU A 168 -8.97 -7.55 -9.38
CA GLU A 168 -7.97 -7.06 -8.42
C GLU A 168 -6.93 -6.21 -9.16
N TYR A 169 -6.60 -5.04 -8.62
CA TYR A 169 -5.64 -4.12 -9.22
C TYR A 169 -4.65 -3.58 -8.21
N THR A 170 -3.43 -3.35 -8.68
CA THR A 170 -2.36 -2.70 -7.92
C THR A 170 -2.32 -1.20 -8.25
N SER A 171 -2.08 -0.35 -7.26
CA SER A 171 -1.91 1.08 -7.47
C SER A 171 -1.03 1.73 -6.42
N LEU A 172 -0.50 2.91 -6.72
CA LEU A 172 0.18 3.75 -5.73
C LEU A 172 -0.86 4.61 -5.01
N GLU A 173 -0.82 4.58 -3.68
CA GLU A 173 -1.61 5.44 -2.82
C GLU A 173 -0.70 6.38 -2.03
N VAL A 174 -1.16 7.61 -1.83
CA VAL A 174 -0.52 8.60 -0.97
C VAL A 174 -1.37 8.85 0.28
N SER A 175 -0.70 9.07 1.40
CA SER A 175 -1.33 9.50 2.63
C SER A 175 -1.64 10.99 2.59
N SER A 176 -2.82 11.39 3.06
CA SER A 176 -3.15 12.78 3.29
C SER A 176 -2.40 13.42 4.46
N HIS A 177 -1.70 12.63 5.29
CA HIS A 177 -1.01 13.12 6.48
C HIS A 177 0.18 14.01 6.12
N VAL A 178 0.33 15.14 6.82
CA VAL A 178 1.53 15.98 6.72
C VAL A 178 2.57 15.46 7.70
N SER A 179 3.59 14.78 7.17
CA SER A 179 4.68 14.19 7.95
C SER A 179 5.32 15.22 8.89
N GLY A 180 5.66 14.83 10.13
CA GLY A 180 6.25 15.75 11.11
C GLY A 180 5.24 16.66 11.84
N THR A 181 3.94 16.53 11.55
CA THR A 181 2.87 17.18 12.33
C THR A 181 2.06 16.13 13.10
N LYS A 182 1.37 16.54 14.17
CA LYS A 182 0.56 15.61 14.97
C LYS A 182 -0.83 15.38 14.37
N ASP A 183 -1.43 16.42 13.82
CA ASP A 183 -2.87 16.47 13.50
C ASP A 183 -3.18 17.20 12.19
N ARG A 184 -2.18 17.45 11.33
CA ARG A 184 -2.40 18.12 10.05
C ARG A 184 -2.57 17.12 8.91
N SER A 185 -3.45 17.47 7.97
CA SER A 185 -3.67 16.74 6.73
C SER A 185 -3.86 17.69 5.57
N ALA A 186 -3.34 17.31 4.41
CA ALA A 186 -3.73 17.87 3.13
C ALA A 186 -5.06 17.27 2.68
N ILE A 187 -5.71 17.91 1.71
CA ILE A 187 -6.87 17.31 1.04
C ILE A 187 -6.34 16.60 -0.20
N VAL A 188 -6.53 15.28 -0.26
CA VAL A 188 -6.24 14.45 -1.42
C VAL A 188 -7.50 13.62 -1.64
N VAL A 189 -8.26 13.84 -2.71
CA VAL A 189 -9.57 13.17 -2.84
C VAL A 189 -10.02 13.00 -4.28
N TRP A 190 -10.54 11.83 -4.60
CA TRP A 190 -11.30 11.63 -5.84
C TRP A 190 -12.67 12.29 -5.69
N LEU A 191 -12.97 13.24 -6.55
CA LEU A 191 -14.23 13.98 -6.50
C LEU A 191 -15.43 13.03 -6.66
N PRO A 192 -16.54 13.26 -5.93
CA PRO A 192 -17.72 12.41 -6.02
C PRO A 192 -18.30 12.40 -7.43
N GLN A 193 -18.64 11.21 -7.96
CA GLN A 193 -19.30 11.08 -9.27
C GLN A 193 -20.64 11.82 -9.35
N LYS A 194 -21.32 12.02 -8.20
CA LYS A 194 -22.54 12.81 -8.11
C LYS A 194 -22.34 14.31 -8.41
N TRP A 195 -21.10 14.79 -8.50
CA TRP A 195 -20.78 16.17 -8.88
C TRP A 195 -20.72 16.40 -10.39
N GLY A 196 -21.03 15.36 -11.19
CA GLY A 196 -21.12 15.45 -12.64
C GLY A 196 -19.91 14.83 -13.34
N ASP A 197 -19.77 15.16 -14.62
CA ASP A 197 -18.57 14.84 -15.40
C ASP A 197 -17.32 15.54 -14.84
N ILE A 198 -16.14 15.24 -15.38
CA ILE A 198 -14.86 15.79 -14.89
C ILE A 198 -14.88 17.32 -14.79
N LYS A 199 -15.42 18.00 -15.80
CA LYS A 199 -15.46 19.46 -15.86
C LYS A 199 -16.40 20.02 -14.78
N GLN A 200 -17.63 19.49 -14.70
CA GLN A 200 -18.61 19.87 -13.70
C GLN A 200 -18.11 19.59 -12.28
N ALA A 201 -17.43 18.46 -12.07
CA ALA A 201 -16.87 18.11 -10.78
C ALA A 201 -15.77 19.10 -10.36
N VAL A 202 -14.88 19.50 -11.28
CA VAL A 202 -13.84 20.51 -11.03
C VAL A 202 -14.45 21.88 -10.72
N GLU A 203 -15.46 22.32 -11.47
CA GLU A 203 -16.18 23.59 -11.24
C GLU A 203 -16.87 23.60 -9.87
N ASN A 204 -17.61 22.53 -9.54
CA ASN A 204 -18.26 22.35 -8.24
C ASN A 204 -17.25 22.33 -7.10
N ALA A 205 -16.14 21.62 -7.28
CA ALA A 205 -15.06 21.56 -6.30
C ALA A 205 -14.43 22.94 -6.07
N GLN A 206 -14.21 23.73 -7.12
CA GLN A 206 -13.69 25.10 -6.99
C GLN A 206 -14.63 25.99 -6.19
N ALA A 207 -15.94 25.99 -6.49
CA ALA A 207 -16.91 26.77 -5.73
C ALA A 207 -16.94 26.36 -4.24
N ILE A 208 -16.84 25.06 -3.96
CA ILE A 208 -16.80 24.52 -2.59
C ILE A 208 -15.55 24.97 -1.86
N PHE A 209 -14.37 24.77 -2.45
CA PHE A 209 -13.09 25.05 -1.79
C PHE A 209 -12.85 26.56 -1.62
N ASP A 210 -13.32 27.37 -2.57
CA ASP A 210 -13.33 28.83 -2.46
C ASP A 210 -14.21 29.29 -1.28
N SER A 211 -15.40 28.70 -1.10
CA SER A 211 -16.32 29.05 0.00
C SER A 211 -15.80 28.74 1.41
N ILE A 212 -14.71 27.97 1.52
CA ILE A 212 -14.06 27.62 2.79
C ILE A 212 -12.62 28.14 2.85
N ASP A 213 -12.23 29.02 1.94
CA ASP A 213 -10.91 29.66 1.84
C ASP A 213 -9.75 28.65 1.83
N ILE A 214 -9.89 27.58 1.05
CA ILE A 214 -8.86 26.57 0.87
C ILE A 214 -8.46 26.52 -0.60
N GLY A 215 -7.17 26.78 -0.86
CA GLY A 215 -6.57 26.68 -2.18
C GLY A 215 -5.04 26.78 -2.08
N PRO A 216 -4.33 26.62 -3.20
CA PRO A 216 -4.83 26.27 -4.52
C PRO A 216 -5.07 24.75 -4.64
N VAL A 217 -5.69 24.33 -5.73
CA VAL A 217 -6.10 22.94 -5.97
C VAL A 217 -5.48 22.45 -7.27
N ALA A 218 -4.65 21.42 -7.19
CA ALA A 218 -4.19 20.67 -8.36
C ALA A 218 -5.23 19.60 -8.72
N TYR A 219 -5.65 19.61 -9.98
CA TYR A 219 -6.62 18.66 -10.52
C TYR A 219 -5.96 17.71 -11.51
N LEU A 220 -6.20 16.42 -11.34
CA LEU A 220 -5.79 15.35 -12.24
C LEU A 220 -7.00 14.49 -12.63
N SER A 221 -6.88 13.65 -13.64
CA SER A 221 -7.97 12.79 -14.12
C SER A 221 -7.49 11.40 -14.49
N ASP A 222 -8.28 10.37 -14.19
CA ASP A 222 -8.08 9.02 -14.75
C ASP A 222 -8.95 8.75 -15.99
N GLY A 223 -9.50 9.81 -16.59
CA GLY A 223 -10.48 9.73 -17.69
C GLY A 223 -11.91 9.48 -17.23
N GLN A 224 -12.14 9.10 -15.96
CA GLN A 224 -13.49 8.87 -15.40
C GLN A 224 -13.87 9.84 -14.29
N ARG A 225 -12.91 10.20 -13.45
CA ARG A 225 -13.09 11.09 -12.29
C ARG A 225 -11.94 12.07 -12.20
N ALA A 226 -12.19 13.19 -11.53
CA ALA A 226 -11.14 14.12 -11.16
C ALA A 226 -10.59 13.79 -9.76
N LEU A 227 -9.28 13.84 -9.61
CA LEU A 227 -8.55 13.86 -8.35
C LEU A 227 -8.22 15.31 -8.00
N ALA A 228 -8.53 15.73 -6.79
CA ALA A 228 -8.18 17.04 -6.25
C ALA A 228 -7.12 16.91 -5.16
N ILE A 229 -6.05 17.70 -5.27
CA ILE A 229 -4.97 17.80 -4.29
C ILE A 229 -4.84 19.25 -3.84
N ILE A 230 -5.00 19.51 -2.55
CA ILE A 230 -4.79 20.82 -1.92
C ILE A 230 -3.64 20.69 -0.94
N PRO A 231 -2.44 21.20 -1.26
CA PRO A 231 -1.23 20.99 -0.48
C PRO A 231 -1.14 21.96 0.71
N ARG A 232 -2.20 22.04 1.52
CA ARG A 232 -2.25 22.83 2.75
C ARG A 232 -2.21 21.91 3.96
N ALA A 233 -1.44 22.27 4.99
CA ALA A 233 -1.37 21.55 6.25
C ALA A 233 -2.51 21.96 7.20
N ILE A 234 -3.70 21.44 6.90
CA ILE A 234 -4.95 21.85 7.54
C ILE A 234 -5.17 21.01 8.82
N PRO A 235 -5.58 21.61 9.96
CA PRO A 235 -5.95 20.85 11.15
C PRO A 235 -7.05 19.85 10.85
N ARG A 236 -6.89 18.61 11.30
CA ARG A 236 -7.88 17.55 11.05
C ARG A 236 -9.27 17.92 11.59
N GLU A 237 -9.37 18.54 12.76
CA GLU A 237 -10.64 19.02 13.31
C GLU A 237 -11.34 20.03 12.39
N PHE A 238 -10.58 20.93 11.75
CA PHE A 238 -11.12 21.87 10.76
C PHE A 238 -11.73 21.11 9.58
N LEU A 239 -11.01 20.12 9.03
CA LEU A 239 -11.50 19.29 7.94
C LEU A 239 -12.76 18.50 8.33
N LEU A 240 -12.75 17.86 9.51
CA LEU A 240 -13.88 17.06 10.00
C LEU A 240 -15.16 17.90 10.21
N SER A 241 -15.03 19.19 10.50
CA SER A 241 -16.17 20.10 10.68
C SER A 241 -16.79 20.60 9.36
N ARG A 242 -16.01 20.63 8.26
CA ARG A 242 -16.40 21.23 6.96
C ARG A 242 -16.71 20.18 5.89
N LEU A 243 -15.84 19.19 5.73
CA LEU A 243 -15.86 18.26 4.58
C LEU A 243 -17.16 17.42 4.44
N PRO A 244 -17.79 16.93 5.52
CA PRO A 244 -19.07 16.22 5.39
C PRO A 244 -20.18 17.10 4.80
N ARG A 245 -20.22 18.39 5.18
CA ARG A 245 -21.27 19.33 4.74
C ARG A 245 -21.21 19.64 3.25
N VAL A 246 -20.03 19.51 2.66
CA VAL A 246 -19.80 19.76 1.24
C VAL A 246 -19.81 18.46 0.42
N GLY A 247 -20.14 17.31 1.02
CA GLY A 247 -20.30 16.04 0.30
C GLY A 247 -19.02 15.23 0.12
N LEU A 248 -17.97 15.52 0.90
CA LEU A 248 -16.72 14.77 0.99
C LEU A 248 -16.71 13.85 2.23
N ASP A 249 -17.85 13.20 2.50
CA ASP A 249 -18.11 12.38 3.69
C ASP A 249 -17.12 11.22 3.85
N GLN A 250 -16.74 10.58 2.74
CA GLN A 250 -15.84 9.43 2.77
C GLN A 250 -14.44 9.84 3.25
N PHE A 251 -13.90 10.94 2.73
CA PHE A 251 -12.60 11.44 3.15
C PHE A 251 -12.64 11.85 4.63
N ALA A 252 -13.70 12.53 5.07
CA ALA A 252 -13.89 12.86 6.48
C ALA A 252 -14.04 11.62 7.38
N HIS A 253 -14.68 10.55 6.89
CA HIS A 253 -14.76 9.27 7.60
C HIS A 253 -13.37 8.67 7.79
N ASP A 254 -12.55 8.65 6.74
CA ASP A 254 -11.20 8.08 6.79
C ASP A 254 -10.30 8.86 7.75
N LEU A 255 -10.35 10.20 7.70
CA LEU A 255 -9.64 11.06 8.68
C LEU A 255 -10.07 10.76 10.12
N ARG A 256 -11.36 10.56 10.38
CA ARG A 256 -11.86 10.28 11.74
C ARG A 256 -11.42 8.91 12.24
N ARG A 257 -11.35 7.91 11.34
CA ARG A 257 -11.12 6.52 11.70
C ARG A 257 -9.65 6.14 11.73
N PHE A 258 -8.85 6.72 10.84
CA PHE A 258 -7.47 6.32 10.59
C PHE A 258 -6.47 7.47 10.73
N ASP A 259 -6.91 8.64 11.23
CA ASP A 259 -6.14 9.88 11.36
C ASP A 259 -5.72 10.55 10.03
N HIS A 260 -5.70 9.79 8.93
CA HIS A 260 -5.42 10.22 7.57
C HIS A 260 -6.14 9.33 6.54
N ALA A 261 -6.19 9.78 5.29
CA ALA A 261 -6.72 9.01 4.17
C ALA A 261 -5.60 8.49 3.28
N TRP A 262 -5.73 7.26 2.79
CA TRP A 262 -4.87 6.71 1.74
C TRP A 262 -5.60 6.78 0.41
N VAL A 263 -5.01 7.46 -0.56
CA VAL A 263 -5.71 7.86 -1.80
C VAL A 263 -4.88 7.50 -3.01
N ARG A 264 -5.49 6.79 -3.95
CA ARG A 264 -4.84 6.40 -5.21
C ARG A 264 -4.44 7.63 -6.03
N ILE A 265 -3.20 7.65 -6.52
CA ILE A 265 -2.64 8.71 -7.37
C ILE A 265 -2.09 8.22 -8.71
N THR A 266 -2.21 6.92 -9.01
CA THR A 266 -1.83 6.33 -10.31
C THR A 266 -3.02 5.65 -10.97
N GLY A 267 -2.81 5.15 -12.20
CA GLY A 267 -3.69 4.17 -12.79
C GLY A 267 -3.85 2.90 -11.95
N ARG A 268 -4.69 2.00 -12.46
CA ARG A 268 -4.89 0.66 -11.90
C ARG A 268 -4.07 -0.31 -12.73
N MET A 269 -3.04 -0.90 -12.14
CA MET A 269 -2.28 -1.95 -12.77
C MET A 269 -3.05 -3.26 -12.63
N THR A 270 -3.51 -3.81 -13.75
CA THR A 270 -4.00 -5.18 -13.86
C THR A 270 -2.84 -6.11 -14.24
N GLU A 271 -3.09 -7.39 -14.55
CA GLU A 271 -2.02 -8.36 -14.82
C GLU A 271 -1.04 -7.93 -15.94
N ASP A 272 -1.51 -7.15 -16.93
CA ASP A 272 -0.75 -6.84 -18.14
C ASP A 272 -0.66 -5.34 -18.51
N GLU A 273 -1.45 -4.45 -17.91
CA GLU A 273 -1.51 -3.03 -18.31
C GLU A 273 -1.94 -2.05 -17.21
N TRP A 274 -1.51 -0.79 -17.35
CA TRP A 274 -2.03 0.33 -16.56
C TRP A 274 -3.33 0.84 -17.18
N ILE A 275 -4.43 0.75 -16.44
CA ILE A 275 -5.74 1.24 -16.85
C ILE A 275 -6.05 2.55 -16.12
N GLY A 276 -6.43 3.57 -16.88
CA GLY A 276 -6.83 4.88 -16.34
C GLY A 276 -5.67 5.58 -15.67
N GLU A 277 -4.56 5.76 -16.41
CA GLU A 277 -3.44 6.59 -15.98
C GLU A 277 -3.94 7.98 -15.55
N VAL A 278 -3.29 8.52 -14.53
CA VAL A 278 -3.71 9.78 -13.91
C VAL A 278 -2.97 10.91 -14.61
N GLU A 279 -3.70 11.68 -15.41
CA GLU A 279 -3.17 12.79 -16.19
C GLU A 279 -3.40 14.14 -15.52
N PRO A 280 -2.43 15.06 -15.60
CA PRO A 280 -2.60 16.45 -15.15
C PRO A 280 -3.72 17.16 -15.90
N ILE A 281 -4.62 17.84 -15.19
CA ILE A 281 -5.57 18.79 -15.81
C ILE A 281 -5.03 20.21 -15.68
N THR A 282 -4.97 20.74 -14.45
CA THR A 282 -4.62 22.14 -14.17
C THR A 282 -4.47 22.41 -12.67
N VAL A 283 -4.00 23.61 -12.31
CA VAL A 283 -4.07 24.15 -10.94
C VAL A 283 -4.97 25.38 -10.91
N LEU A 284 -5.96 25.40 -10.01
CA LEU A 284 -6.93 26.50 -9.86
C LEU A 284 -7.01 26.97 -8.39
N GLY A 285 -7.74 28.04 -8.13
CA GLY A 285 -8.05 28.50 -6.77
C GLY A 285 -6.90 29.25 -6.08
N TYR A 286 -6.05 29.95 -6.84
CA TYR A 286 -5.00 30.80 -6.28
C TYR A 286 -5.57 31.99 -5.49
N GLU A 287 -6.75 32.52 -5.85
CA GLU A 287 -7.41 33.56 -5.05
C GLU A 287 -7.84 33.05 -3.66
N ALA A 288 -8.38 31.83 -3.59
CA ALA A 288 -8.68 31.16 -2.32
C ALA A 288 -7.41 30.88 -1.50
N SER A 289 -6.28 30.62 -2.17
CA SER A 289 -4.97 30.45 -1.54
C SER A 289 -4.51 31.68 -0.77
N GLU A 290 -4.74 32.89 -1.31
CA GLU A 290 -4.38 34.15 -0.65
C GLU A 290 -5.16 34.39 0.65
N ARG A 291 -6.38 33.85 0.74
CA ARG A 291 -7.22 33.91 1.95
C ARG A 291 -6.97 32.74 2.91
N CYS A 292 -6.23 31.72 2.48
CA CYS A 292 -5.99 30.52 3.27
C CYS A 292 -4.94 30.78 4.35
N THR A 293 -5.33 30.65 5.61
CA THR A 293 -4.42 30.84 6.76
C THR A 293 -3.63 29.59 7.14
N HIS A 294 -3.84 28.48 6.44
CA HIS A 294 -3.18 27.22 6.77
C HIS A 294 -1.80 27.14 6.11
N PRO A 295 -0.77 26.68 6.85
CA PRO A 295 0.57 26.49 6.29
C PRO A 295 0.54 25.61 5.05
N TRP A 296 1.53 25.74 4.20
CA TRP A 296 1.77 24.81 3.12
C TRP A 296 2.17 23.43 3.65
N SER A 297 1.82 22.38 2.91
CA SER A 297 2.27 21.02 3.18
C SER A 297 3.41 20.67 2.23
N ALA A 298 4.65 20.75 2.71
CA ALA A 298 5.85 20.34 1.95
C ALA A 298 5.71 19.00 1.20
N PRO A 299 5.21 17.91 1.82
CA PRO A 299 5.15 16.63 1.11
C PRO A 299 4.18 16.63 -0.06
N HIS A 300 3.11 17.42 0.02
CA HIS A 300 2.07 17.47 -0.99
C HIS A 300 2.38 18.50 -2.09
N LEU A 301 3.17 19.53 -1.79
CA LEU A 301 3.77 20.41 -2.81
C LEU A 301 4.71 19.62 -3.72
N GLU A 302 5.62 18.84 -3.12
CA GLU A 302 6.53 17.97 -3.86
C GLU A 302 5.77 16.91 -4.67
N LEU A 303 4.71 16.32 -4.09
CA LEU A 303 3.84 15.41 -4.81
C LEU A 303 3.24 16.06 -6.07
N CYS A 304 2.67 17.27 -5.94
CA CYS A 304 2.10 17.99 -7.07
C CYS A 304 3.14 18.29 -8.15
N SER A 305 4.37 18.65 -7.75
CA SER A 305 5.50 18.85 -8.67
C SER A 305 5.82 17.57 -9.46
N ARG A 306 5.93 16.42 -8.78
CA ARG A 306 6.19 15.10 -9.41
C ARG A 306 5.06 14.64 -10.32
N LEU A 307 3.83 15.02 -10.00
CA LEU A 307 2.65 14.75 -10.82
C LEU A 307 2.47 15.77 -11.96
N GLY A 308 3.44 16.63 -12.23
CA GLY A 308 3.40 17.57 -13.36
C GLY A 308 2.52 18.81 -13.15
N LEU A 309 2.09 19.08 -11.91
CA LEU A 309 1.31 20.26 -11.53
C LEU A 309 2.02 21.03 -10.41
N PRO A 310 3.23 21.59 -10.64
CA PRO A 310 3.91 22.37 -9.63
C PRO A 310 3.04 23.55 -9.20
N ILE A 311 2.86 23.71 -7.89
CA ILE A 311 2.06 24.77 -7.31
C ILE A 311 2.95 25.95 -6.99
N ARG A 312 2.51 27.15 -7.39
CA ARG A 312 3.22 28.39 -7.03
C ARG A 312 2.92 28.72 -5.58
N GLU A 313 3.92 28.53 -4.73
CA GLU A 313 3.86 28.91 -3.33
C GLU A 313 3.83 30.44 -3.22
N GLY A 314 2.81 30.95 -2.55
CA GLY A 314 2.79 32.32 -2.05
C GLY A 314 3.35 32.38 -0.63
N ASP A 315 3.33 33.57 -0.03
CA ASP A 315 3.77 33.77 1.35
C ASP A 315 3.04 32.85 2.33
N GLY A 316 3.78 32.31 3.31
CA GLY A 316 3.23 31.46 4.37
C GLY A 316 4.21 30.42 4.88
N ASP A 317 3.93 29.91 6.08
CA ASP A 317 4.73 28.85 6.69
C ASP A 317 4.62 27.54 5.91
N ILE A 318 5.70 26.75 5.92
CA ILE A 318 5.74 25.41 5.35
C ILE A 318 5.82 24.40 6.49
N ALA A 319 4.95 23.38 6.46
CA ALA A 319 4.91 22.31 7.43
C ALA A 319 5.29 20.96 6.81
N GLY A 320 6.04 20.19 7.60
CA GLY A 320 6.40 18.80 7.32
C GLY A 320 7.62 18.60 6.45
N GLY A 321 7.97 17.34 6.20
CA GLY A 321 9.10 16.96 5.35
C GLY A 321 8.70 16.87 3.87
N PRO A 322 9.64 17.00 2.93
CA PRO A 322 9.33 17.07 1.49
C PRO A 322 8.79 15.75 0.90
N GLU A 323 8.89 14.63 1.63
CA GLU A 323 8.44 13.33 1.12
C GLU A 323 7.05 12.95 1.62
N ALA A 324 6.11 12.83 0.69
CA ALA A 324 4.80 12.28 0.98
C ALA A 324 4.89 10.78 1.30
N SER A 325 4.15 10.35 2.32
CA SER A 325 4.06 8.92 2.65
C SER A 325 3.25 8.22 1.56
N MET A 326 3.90 7.33 0.82
CA MET A 326 3.29 6.56 -0.26
C MET A 326 3.33 5.06 0.04
N ARG A 327 2.41 4.31 -0.54
CA ARG A 327 2.38 2.84 -0.47
C ARG A 327 1.87 2.25 -1.77
N ILE A 328 2.28 1.02 -2.04
CA ILE A 328 1.65 0.18 -3.04
C ILE A 328 0.46 -0.53 -2.37
N ALA A 329 -0.71 -0.45 -2.98
CA ALA A 329 -1.93 -1.06 -2.48
C ALA A 329 -2.58 -1.95 -3.54
N ILE A 330 -3.11 -3.08 -3.09
CA ILE A 330 -3.90 -4.00 -3.90
C ILE A 330 -5.36 -3.85 -3.47
N ARG A 331 -6.26 -3.61 -4.43
CA ARG A 331 -7.70 -3.31 -4.23
C ARG A 331 -8.55 -4.16 -5.17
N ASN A 332 -9.81 -4.40 -4.78
CA ASN A 332 -10.85 -5.08 -5.59
C ASN A 332 -11.97 -4.10 -5.95
#